data_AF-A0A4Z2H2N0-F1
#
_entry.id   AF-A0A4Z2H2N0-F1
#
_cell.length_a   1.000
_cell.length_b   1.000
_cell.length_c   1.000
_cell.angle_alpha   90.00
_cell.angle_beta   90.00
_cell.angle_gamma   90.00
#
_symmetry.space_group_name_H-M   'P 1'
#
loop_
_entity.id
_entity.type
_entity.pdbx_description
1 polymer ?
#
loop_
_entity_poly.entity_id
_entity_poly.type
_entity_poly.pdbx_seq_one_letter_code
_entity_poly.pdbx_strand_id
1 'polypeptide(L)'
;MLLLPILLPLNNVELSTRDSCWHSAVALEQSIEFIRDTLVSNEEEESQGKCTAEAGSLLLQAKKPIVGLIGPGSSSVAIQVQNLLQLFNIPQIAYSATSMDLSDKFEV
;
A
#
# COMPACT_ATOMS: atom_id res chain seq x y z
N MET A 1 -11.10 -4.22 -5.45
CA MET A 1 -10.52 -2.86 -5.43
C MET A 1 -9.94 -2.63 -6.81
N LEU A 2 -10.58 -1.82 -7.63
CA LEU A 2 -10.27 -1.73 -9.07
C LEU A 2 -10.51 -0.31 -9.56
N LEU A 3 -9.56 0.20 -10.35
CA LEU A 3 -9.69 1.22 -11.41
C LEU A 3 -8.28 1.39 -12.02
N LEU A 4 -8.01 1.75 -13.27
CA LEU A 4 -8.63 1.73 -14.60
C LEU A 4 -7.47 2.26 -15.51
N PRO A 5 -7.23 1.76 -16.72
CA PRO A 5 -5.92 1.89 -17.39
C PRO A 5 -5.70 3.20 -18.17
N ILE A 6 -6.35 4.32 -17.83
CA ILE A 6 -6.42 5.48 -18.75
C ILE A 6 -5.66 6.74 -18.26
N LEU A 7 -5.19 6.84 -17.02
CA LEU A 7 -4.67 8.13 -16.51
C LEU A 7 -3.15 8.35 -16.50
N LEU A 8 -2.32 7.37 -16.86
CA LEU A 8 -0.86 7.56 -16.84
C LEU A 8 -0.25 7.19 -18.20
N PRO A 9 0.15 8.19 -19.01
CA PRO A 9 0.94 7.91 -20.20
C PRO A 9 2.32 7.41 -19.76
N LEU A 10 2.67 6.18 -20.19
CA LEU A 10 4.02 5.58 -20.25
C LEU A 10 4.53 4.68 -19.10
N ASN A 11 3.84 4.49 -17.97
CA ASN A 11 4.32 3.57 -16.93
C ASN A 11 3.33 2.42 -16.66
N ASN A 12 3.84 1.18 -16.62
CA ASN A 12 3.09 -0.01 -16.19
C ASN A 12 2.71 0.13 -14.72
N VAL A 13 1.48 0.58 -14.45
CA VAL A 13 0.89 0.58 -13.11
C VAL A 13 0.50 -0.85 -12.75
N GLU A 14 1.11 -1.39 -11.72
CA GLU A 14 0.74 -2.69 -11.16
C GLU A 14 -0.28 -2.48 -10.04
N LEU A 15 -1.35 -3.28 -10.07
CA LEU A 15 -2.39 -3.26 -9.04
C LEU A 15 -2.25 -4.50 -8.18
N SER A 16 -2.12 -4.29 -6.87
CA SER A 16 -2.16 -5.36 -5.88
C SER A 16 -3.39 -5.20 -5.00
N THR A 17 -4.25 -6.22 -4.97
CA THR A 17 -5.49 -6.21 -4.18
C THR A 17 -5.38 -7.21 -3.03
N ARG A 18 -5.73 -6.77 -1.83
CA ARG A 18 -5.82 -7.63 -0.63
C ARG A 18 -7.21 -7.52 -0.03
N ASP A 19 -7.64 -8.56 0.67
CA ASP A 19 -8.93 -8.56 1.33
C ASP A 19 -8.89 -7.81 2.66
N SER A 20 -9.92 -7.02 2.94
CA SER A 20 -10.08 -6.34 4.23
C SER A 20 -11.01 -7.11 5.16
N CYS A 21 -11.78 -8.07 4.64
CA CYS A 21 -12.78 -8.87 5.37
C CYS A 21 -13.75 -8.03 6.22
N TRP A 22 -13.92 -6.73 5.91
CA TRP A 22 -14.65 -5.77 6.75
C TRP A 22 -14.19 -5.75 8.22
N HIS A 23 -12.96 -6.16 8.50
CA HIS A 23 -12.47 -6.35 9.86
C HIS A 23 -11.15 -5.62 10.07
N SER A 24 -11.10 -4.82 11.15
CA SER A 24 -9.98 -3.92 11.44
C SER A 24 -8.62 -4.63 11.45
N ALA A 25 -8.54 -5.76 12.15
CA ALA A 25 -7.30 -6.51 12.30
C ALA A 25 -6.78 -7.04 10.96
N VAL A 26 -7.67 -7.58 10.12
CA VAL A 26 -7.31 -8.10 8.80
C VAL A 26 -6.84 -6.97 7.90
N ALA A 27 -7.58 -5.86 7.84
CA ALA A 27 -7.19 -4.72 7.02
C ALA A 27 -5.84 -4.12 7.44
N LEU A 28 -5.56 -4.03 8.74
CA LEU A 28 -4.27 -3.55 9.27
C LEU A 28 -3.14 -4.51 8.93
N GLU A 29 -3.33 -5.82 9.12
CA GLU A 29 -2.33 -6.83 8.75
C GLU A 29 -1.97 -6.75 7.26
N GLN A 30 -2.98 -6.66 6.39
CA GLN A 30 -2.76 -6.50 4.95
C GLN A 30 -2.07 -5.17 4.60
N SER A 31 -2.36 -4.09 5.34
CA SER A 31 -1.72 -2.80 5.15
C SER A 31 -0.24 -2.83 5.54
N ILE A 32 0.10 -3.51 6.63
CA ILE A 32 1.49 -3.73 7.06
C ILE A 32 2.25 -4.53 6.00
N GLU A 33 1.63 -5.55 5.40
CA GLU A 33 2.28 -6.34 4.37
C GLU A 33 2.58 -5.52 3.10
N PHE A 34 1.68 -4.61 2.70
CA PHE A 34 1.95 -3.67 1.61
C PHE A 34 3.13 -2.73 1.92
N ILE A 35 3.22 -2.23 3.15
CA ILE A 35 4.32 -1.36 3.59
C ILE A 35 5.63 -2.16 3.62
N ARG A 36 5.60 -3.39 4.12
CA ARG A 36 6.77 -4.28 4.13
C ARG A 36 7.30 -4.51 2.72
N ASP A 37 6.41 -4.83 1.78
CA ASP A 37 6.77 -5.03 0.37
C ASP A 37 7.45 -3.77 -0.21
N THR A 38 7.02 -2.58 0.23
CA THR A 38 7.58 -1.28 -0.18
C THR A 38 8.98 -1.02 0.41
N LEU A 39 9.20 -1.35 1.69
CA LEU A 39 10.49 -1.14 2.36
C LEU A 39 11.58 -2.07 1.81
N VAL A 40 11.26 -3.35 1.61
CA VAL A 40 12.21 -4.33 1.08
C VAL A 40 12.71 -3.93 -0.31
N SER A 41 11.83 -3.42 -1.16
CA SER A 41 12.22 -2.96 -2.50
C SER A 41 13.18 -1.76 -2.47
N ASN A 42 13.03 -0.84 -1.51
CA ASN A 42 13.97 0.29 -1.38
C ASN A 42 15.37 -0.17 -0.91
N GLU A 43 15.44 -1.17 -0.02
CA GLU A 43 16.72 -1.72 0.48
C GLU A 43 17.49 -2.47 -0.61
N GLU A 44 16.77 -3.16 -1.51
CA GLU A 44 17.35 -3.84 -2.66
C GLU A 44 17.93 -2.84 -3.68
N GLU A 45 17.26 -1.71 -3.94
CA GLU A 45 17.77 -0.66 -4.84
C GLU A 45 19.05 0.03 -4.29
N GLU A 46 19.18 0.18 -2.96
CA GLU A 46 20.39 0.73 -2.34
C GLU A 46 21.56 -0.28 -2.31
N SER A 47 21.26 -1.58 -2.14
CA SER A 47 22.26 -2.64 -2.05
C SER A 47 22.72 -3.20 -3.40
N GLN A 48 22.02 -2.92 -4.50
CA GLN A 48 22.40 -3.40 -5.84
C GLN A 48 23.59 -2.67 -6.47
N GLY A 49 24.29 -1.82 -5.71
CA GLY A 49 25.61 -1.30 -6.06
C GLY A 49 26.78 -2.27 -5.85
N LYS A 50 26.60 -3.37 -5.09
CA LYS A 50 27.67 -4.35 -4.81
C LYS A 50 27.11 -5.73 -4.51
N CYS A 51 27.15 -6.63 -5.49
CA CYS A 51 27.65 -8.02 -5.37
C CYS A 51 27.20 -8.86 -6.57
N THR A 52 28.14 -9.15 -7.47
CA THR A 52 28.09 -10.31 -8.36
C THR A 52 28.49 -11.55 -7.56
N ALA A 53 27.58 -12.53 -7.39
CA ALA A 53 27.94 -13.94 -7.21
C ALA A 53 26.67 -14.81 -7.18
N GLU A 54 26.58 -15.66 -8.20
CA GLU A 54 25.96 -16.99 -8.23
C GLU A 54 25.48 -17.61 -6.89
N ALA A 55 24.15 -17.73 -6.67
CA ALA A 55 23.50 -18.87 -6.03
C ALA A 55 21.98 -18.65 -5.90
N GLY A 56 21.18 -19.43 -6.63
CA GLY A 56 19.79 -19.77 -6.27
C GLY A 56 18.87 -18.62 -5.87
N SER A 57 18.56 -17.69 -6.79
CA SER A 57 17.50 -16.71 -6.55
C SER A 57 16.15 -17.43 -6.59
N LEU A 58 15.67 -17.92 -5.44
CA LEU A 58 14.22 -17.91 -5.20
C LEU A 58 13.77 -16.51 -5.59
N LEU A 59 12.93 -16.42 -6.63
CA LEU A 59 12.41 -15.18 -7.15
C LEU A 59 11.52 -14.55 -6.08
N LEU A 60 12.13 -13.88 -5.11
CA LEU A 60 11.49 -12.77 -4.44
C LEU A 60 11.38 -11.71 -5.53
N GLN A 61 10.27 -11.73 -6.27
CA GLN A 61 9.91 -10.61 -7.12
C GLN A 61 9.84 -9.40 -6.18
N ALA A 62 10.86 -8.54 -6.25
CA ALA A 62 10.88 -7.25 -5.58
C ALA A 62 9.56 -6.54 -5.91
N LYS A 63 8.65 -6.50 -4.94
CA LYS A 63 7.31 -5.93 -5.15
C LYS A 63 7.44 -4.43 -5.08
N LYS A 64 7.10 -3.76 -6.17
CA LYS A 64 7.24 -2.31 -6.29
C LYS A 64 6.57 -1.56 -5.13
N PRO A 65 7.15 -0.41 -4.72
CA PRO A 65 6.61 0.42 -3.66
C PRO A 65 5.17 0.85 -3.97
N ILE A 66 4.29 0.83 -2.96
CA ILE A 66 2.91 1.28 -3.13
C ILE A 66 2.87 2.82 -3.19
N VAL A 67 2.19 3.34 -4.20
CA VAL A 67 2.05 4.80 -4.40
C VAL A 67 0.75 5.37 -3.79
N GLY A 68 -0.16 4.48 -3.37
CA GLY A 68 -1.44 4.86 -2.79
C GLY A 68 -2.33 3.66 -2.51
N LEU A 69 -3.33 3.85 -1.66
CA LEU A 69 -4.30 2.84 -1.25
C LEU A 69 -5.73 3.31 -1.54
N ILE A 70 -6.59 2.42 -2.03
CA ILE A 70 -8.02 2.67 -2.29
C ILE A 70 -8.85 1.83 -1.32
N GLY A 71 -9.89 2.39 -0.71
CA GLY A 71 -10.65 1.74 0.36
C GLY A 71 -10.00 1.93 1.73
N PRO A 72 -10.40 1.15 2.75
CA PRO A 72 -11.49 0.17 2.76
C PRO A 72 -12.88 0.82 2.71
N GLY A 73 -13.93 0.00 2.71
CA GLY A 73 -15.32 0.48 2.64
C GLY A 73 -15.89 0.99 3.98
N SER A 74 -15.41 0.46 5.11
CA SER A 74 -15.88 0.87 6.44
C SER A 74 -15.14 2.11 6.94
N SER A 75 -15.87 3.12 7.44
CA SER A 75 -15.27 4.34 7.98
C SER A 75 -14.32 4.09 9.15
N SER A 76 -14.71 3.24 10.10
CA SER A 76 -13.88 2.94 11.28
C SER A 76 -12.60 2.19 10.92
N VAL A 77 -12.66 1.32 9.91
CA VAL A 77 -11.48 0.61 9.40
C VAL A 77 -10.61 1.56 8.58
N ALA A 78 -11.21 2.45 7.80
CA ALA A 78 -10.50 3.45 7.01
C ALA A 78 -9.68 4.39 7.91
N ILE A 79 -10.24 4.89 9.01
CA ILE A 79 -9.51 5.71 9.99
C ILE A 79 -8.30 4.97 10.55
N GLN A 80 -8.46 3.70 10.95
CA GLN A 80 -7.34 2.91 11.49
C GLN A 80 -6.24 2.66 10.45
N VAL A 81 -6.61 2.39 9.20
CA VAL A 81 -5.65 2.21 8.11
C VAL A 81 -4.95 3.53 7.78
N GLN A 82 -5.67 4.66 7.76
CA GLN A 82 -5.11 5.99 7.53
C GLN A 82 -4.07 6.36 8.60
N ASN A 83 -4.34 6.05 9.86
CA ASN A 83 -3.41 6.29 10.97
C ASN A 83 -2.06 5.60 10.79
N LEU A 84 -2.04 4.45 10.10
CA LEU A 84 -0.81 3.76 9.75
C LEU A 84 -0.17 4.34 8.49
N LEU A 85 -0.95 4.53 7.42
CA LEU A 85 -0.44 4.97 6.10
C LEU A 85 0.16 6.37 6.12
N GLN A 86 -0.36 7.27 6.98
CA GLN A 86 0.17 8.63 7.11
C GLN A 86 1.64 8.65 7.57
N LEU A 87 2.06 7.67 8.37
CA LEU A 87 3.45 7.55 8.83
C LEU A 87 4.45 7.32 7.69
N PHE A 88 3.96 6.83 6.56
CA PHE A 88 4.75 6.51 5.37
C PHE A 88 4.44 7.45 4.19
N ASN A 89 3.65 8.52 4.41
CA ASN A 89 3.20 9.45 3.38
C ASN A 89 2.46 8.76 2.22
N ILE A 90 1.71 7.70 2.49
CA ILE A 90 0.96 6.96 1.48
C ILE A 90 -0.47 7.50 1.41
N PRO A 91 -0.90 8.08 0.26
CA PRO A 91 -2.24 8.63 0.14
C PRO A 91 -3.31 7.53 0.13
N GLN A 92 -4.42 7.77 0.83
CA GLN A 92 -5.57 6.87 0.90
C GLN A 92 -6.81 7.51 0.27
N ILE A 93 -7.54 6.75 -0.55
CA ILE A 93 -8.82 7.16 -1.15
C ILE A 93 -9.89 6.14 -0.75
N ALA A 94 -10.67 6.43 0.28
CA ALA A 94 -11.83 5.61 0.63
C ALA A 94 -13.00 5.83 -0.34
N TYR A 95 -13.72 4.75 -0.69
CA TYR A 95 -14.84 4.81 -1.65
C TYR A 95 -16.23 4.69 -1.00
N SER A 96 -16.30 4.26 0.27
CA SER A 96 -17.58 4.14 1.00
C SER A 96 -17.51 4.61 2.45
N ALA A 97 -16.35 5.12 2.89
CA ALA A 97 -16.24 5.72 4.19
C ALA A 97 -16.93 7.09 4.20
N THR A 98 -17.89 7.27 5.09
CA THR A 98 -18.75 8.46 5.18
C THR A 98 -18.73 9.11 6.56
N SER A 99 -17.83 8.69 7.46
CA SER A 99 -17.73 9.34 8.78
C SER A 99 -17.24 10.78 8.63
N MET A 100 -17.83 11.66 9.44
CA MET A 100 -17.44 13.06 9.49
C MET A 100 -16.00 13.23 10.05
N ASP A 101 -15.54 12.30 10.89
CA ASP A 101 -14.19 12.29 11.47
C ASP A 101 -13.10 12.28 10.39
N LEU A 102 -13.36 11.68 9.22
CA LEU A 102 -12.44 11.66 8.09
C LEU A 102 -12.33 13.01 7.35
N SER A 103 -13.14 14.00 7.73
CA SER A 103 -13.08 15.35 7.17
C SER A 103 -12.02 16.21 7.86
N ASP A 104 -11.65 15.86 9.10
CA ASP A 104 -10.58 16.55 9.82
C ASP A 104 -9.22 16.02 9.33
N LYS A 105 -8.44 16.90 8.71
CA LYS A 105 -7.12 16.58 8.13
C LYS A 105 -5.97 16.71 9.14
N PHE A 106 -6.27 17.12 10.37
CA PHE A 106 -5.30 17.32 11.44
C PHE A 106 -5.47 16.29 12.56
N GLU A 107 -6.67 15.74 12.74
CA GLU A 107 -6.93 14.66 13.70
C GLU A 107 -6.71 13.26 13.13
N VAL A 108 -6.63 13.12 11.79
CA VAL A 108 -6.45 11.84 11.09
C VAL A 108 -5.26 11.87 10.15
#